data_AF-A0A9P7SM71-F1
#
_entry.id   AF-A0A9P7SM71-F1
#
_cell.length_a   1.000
_cell.length_b   1.000
_cell.length_c   1.000
_cell.angle_alpha   90.00
_cell.angle_beta   90.00
_cell.angle_gamma   90.00
#
_symmetry.space_group_name_H-M   'P 1'
#
loop_
_entity.id
_entity.type
_entity.pdbx_description
1 polymer ?
#
loop_
_entity_poly.entity_id
_entity_poly.type
_entity_poly.pdbx_seq_one_letter_code
_entity_poly.pdbx_strand_id
1 'polypeptide(L)'
;MDQNWEKSKFTRNDLYSQVDYIHVCARKNETNIGYNNSPPVNSWFVFLEISALHSVRLLMSQGGGSNDLRGRLEISTKDYAFTHNAIHQLSFRATGGPIVKDIVDMIKAKGLQKYNFTPDWEGCRFWVYMLICHLKREGFIESGSVGTAGLAIPYYYIYPSGRRVLRKAKEDTFRSPATSLLTNSE
;
A
#
# COMPACT_ATOMS: atom_id res chain seq x y z
N MET A 1 9.30 3.93 13.18
CA MET A 1 7.86 3.65 12.94
C MET A 1 7.06 4.25 14.08
N ASP A 2 5.98 4.96 13.79
CA ASP A 2 5.08 5.61 14.77
C ASP A 2 3.80 4.76 15.01
N GLN A 3 2.84 5.29 15.77
CA GLN A 3 1.56 4.63 16.10
C GLN A 3 0.63 4.33 14.90
N ASN A 4 0.97 4.73 13.67
CA ASN A 4 0.23 4.35 12.47
C ASN A 4 0.80 3.10 11.78
N TRP A 5 1.88 2.53 12.31
CA TRP A 5 2.49 1.32 11.82
C TRP A 5 2.07 0.13 12.65
N GLU A 6 1.67 -0.95 11.98
CA GLU A 6 1.44 -2.24 12.58
C GLU A 6 2.53 -3.21 12.12
N LYS A 7 3.25 -3.81 13.07
CA LYS A 7 4.30 -4.78 12.74
C LYS A 7 3.73 -6.18 12.92
N SER A 8 3.63 -6.93 11.82
CA SER A 8 3.18 -8.32 11.86
C SER A 8 4.29 -9.24 11.38
N LYS A 9 4.93 -9.97 12.31
CA LYS A 9 6.07 -10.86 12.01
C LYS A 9 7.17 -10.19 11.16
N PHE A 10 7.42 -8.90 11.39
CA PHE A 10 8.41 -8.13 10.63
C PHE A 10 9.81 -8.33 11.21
N THR A 11 10.75 -8.76 10.36
CA THR A 11 12.17 -8.91 10.69
C THR A 11 12.89 -7.59 10.49
N ARG A 12 13.46 -7.03 11.56
CA ARG A 12 14.12 -5.72 11.52
C ARG A 12 15.30 -5.65 10.53
N ASN A 13 15.99 -6.77 10.31
CA ASN A 13 17.12 -6.84 9.38
C ASN A 13 16.69 -6.59 7.92
N ASP A 14 15.42 -6.85 7.58
CA ASP A 14 14.91 -6.58 6.23
C ASP A 14 14.99 -5.10 5.88
N LEU A 15 15.01 -4.18 6.87
CA LEU A 15 15.21 -2.75 6.65
C LEU A 15 16.49 -2.45 5.84
N TYR A 16 17.52 -3.28 6.00
CA TYR A 16 18.83 -3.08 5.35
C TYR A 16 18.98 -3.89 4.06
N SER A 17 17.94 -4.61 3.64
CA SER A 17 17.97 -5.40 2.42
C SER A 17 17.60 -4.55 1.21
N GLN A 18 18.33 -4.75 0.11
CA GLN A 18 18.03 -4.11 -1.18
C GLN A 18 16.72 -4.66 -1.74
N VAL A 19 15.95 -3.78 -2.38
CA VAL A 19 14.72 -4.12 -3.09
C VAL A 19 15.04 -4.24 -4.58
N ASP A 20 14.67 -5.37 -5.18
CA ASP A 20 14.87 -5.67 -6.61
C ASP A 20 13.63 -5.33 -7.44
N TYR A 21 12.45 -5.63 -6.92
CA TYR A 21 11.17 -5.34 -7.54
C TYR A 21 10.14 -4.83 -6.54
N ILE A 22 9.21 -4.02 -7.04
CA ILE A 22 8.03 -3.60 -6.30
C ILE A 22 6.80 -4.15 -6.99
N HIS A 23 6.11 -5.07 -6.33
CA HIS A 23 4.88 -5.68 -6.84
C HIS A 23 3.67 -5.05 -6.22
N VAL A 24 2.69 -4.73 -7.05
CA VAL A 24 1.39 -4.22 -6.64
C VAL A 24 0.35 -5.26 -7.01
N CYS A 25 -0.32 -5.84 -6.01
CA CYS A 25 -1.20 -6.97 -6.20
C CYS A 25 -2.63 -6.65 -5.75
N ALA A 26 -3.61 -6.96 -6.60
CA ALA A 26 -5.02 -6.97 -6.26
C ALA A 26 -5.42 -8.37 -5.78
N ARG A 27 -5.88 -8.50 -4.53
CA ARG A 27 -6.34 -9.78 -3.97
C ARG A 27 -7.54 -10.34 -4.73
N LYS A 28 -7.59 -11.66 -4.88
CA LYS A 28 -8.83 -12.35 -5.28
C LYS A 28 -9.95 -12.04 -4.27
N ASN A 29 -11.13 -11.66 -4.78
CA ASN A 29 -12.37 -11.65 -4.01
C ASN A 29 -13.20 -12.84 -4.51
N GLU A 30 -13.06 -13.99 -3.87
CA GLU A 30 -13.61 -15.26 -4.37
C GLU A 30 -15.13 -15.29 -4.42
N THR A 31 -15.80 -14.54 -3.54
CA THR A 31 -17.27 -14.43 -3.52
C THR A 31 -17.79 -13.34 -4.45
N ASN A 32 -16.93 -12.40 -4.87
CA ASN A 32 -17.31 -11.15 -5.54
C ASN A 32 -18.42 -10.38 -4.78
N ILE A 33 -18.47 -10.52 -3.46
CA ILE A 33 -19.38 -9.80 -2.58
C ILE A 33 -18.61 -8.62 -1.96
N GLY A 34 -19.25 -7.45 -1.90
CA GLY A 34 -18.72 -6.30 -1.17
C GLY A 34 -19.21 -6.25 0.28
N TYR A 35 -18.75 -5.27 1.03
CA TYR A 35 -19.04 -5.16 2.46
C TYR A 35 -20.24 -4.24 2.73
N ASN A 36 -21.15 -4.62 3.63
CA ASN A 36 -22.32 -3.81 4.03
C ASN A 36 -23.09 -3.19 2.84
N ASN A 37 -23.53 -4.02 1.89
CA ASN A 37 -24.22 -3.62 0.65
C ASN A 37 -23.39 -2.74 -0.30
N SER A 38 -22.12 -2.48 0.01
CA SER A 38 -21.21 -1.84 -0.94
C SER A 38 -20.89 -2.82 -2.08
N PRO A 39 -20.65 -2.31 -3.29
CA PRO A 39 -20.20 -3.16 -4.39
C PRO A 39 -18.82 -3.77 -4.09
N PRO A 40 -18.47 -4.92 -4.71
CA PRO A 40 -17.22 -5.59 -4.45
C PRO A 40 -16.01 -4.79 -4.94
N VAL A 41 -14.92 -4.91 -4.17
CA VAL A 41 -13.59 -4.40 -4.51
C VAL A 41 -12.53 -5.44 -4.20
N ASN A 42 -11.35 -5.29 -4.80
CA ASN A 42 -10.17 -6.04 -4.36
C ASN A 42 -9.47 -5.25 -3.26
N SER A 43 -8.93 -5.94 -2.24
CA SER A 43 -7.92 -5.37 -1.37
C SER A 43 -6.59 -5.35 -2.11
N TRP A 44 -5.84 -4.24 -2.00
CA TRP A 44 -4.54 -4.11 -2.65
C TRP A 44 -3.41 -4.10 -1.62
N PHE A 45 -2.30 -4.73 -1.98
CA PHE A 45 -1.08 -4.76 -1.17
C PHE A 45 0.14 -4.64 -2.06
N VAL A 46 1.23 -4.20 -1.44
CA VAL A 46 2.51 -3.97 -2.12
C VAL A 46 3.55 -4.90 -1.51
N PHE A 47 4.37 -5.53 -2.35
CA PHE A 47 5.53 -6.31 -1.93
C PHE A 47 6.80 -5.62 -2.40
N LEU A 48 7.74 -5.46 -1.48
CA LEU A 48 9.11 -5.06 -1.76
C LEU A 48 9.92 -6.35 -1.86
N GLU A 49 10.13 -6.85 -3.07
CA GLU A 49 10.90 -8.07 -3.32
C GLU A 49 12.37 -7.82 -3.00
N ILE A 50 12.94 -8.66 -2.12
CA ILE A 50 14.37 -8.69 -1.80
C ILE A 50 15.04 -9.85 -2.55
N SER A 51 14.32 -10.95 -2.73
CA SER A 51 14.69 -12.08 -3.58
C SER A 51 13.45 -12.88 -3.96
N ALA A 52 13.59 -13.88 -4.84
CA ALA A 52 12.50 -14.77 -5.22
C ALA A 52 11.77 -15.44 -4.01
N LEU A 53 12.47 -15.61 -2.89
CA LEU A 53 11.97 -16.26 -1.68
C LEU A 53 11.81 -15.30 -0.50
N HIS A 54 11.89 -13.98 -0.73
CA HIS A 54 11.87 -13.03 0.38
C HIS A 54 11.32 -11.67 -0.04
N SER A 55 10.36 -11.15 0.73
CA SER A 55 9.83 -9.81 0.53
C SER A 55 9.35 -9.17 1.82
N VAL A 56 9.20 -7.85 1.77
CA VAL A 56 8.47 -7.08 2.77
C VAL A 56 7.14 -6.64 2.19
N ARG A 57 6.04 -7.09 2.81
CA ARG A 57 4.68 -6.68 2.43
C ARG A 57 4.28 -5.42 3.16
N LEU A 58 3.76 -4.45 2.42
CA LEU A 58 3.07 -3.26 2.89
C LEU A 58 1.57 -3.42 2.61
N LEU A 59 0.76 -3.28 3.64
CA LEU A 59 -0.69 -3.34 3.56
C LEU A 59 -1.30 -2.16 4.31
N MET A 60 -1.93 -1.25 3.59
CA MET A 60 -2.78 -0.23 4.20
C MET A 60 -4.15 -0.84 4.45
N SER A 61 -4.49 -1.08 5.71
CA SER A 61 -5.78 -1.60 6.14
C SER A 61 -6.50 -0.59 7.01
N GLN A 62 -7.80 -0.82 7.16
CA GLN A 62 -8.58 -0.15 8.16
C GLN A 62 -8.24 -0.68 9.57
N GLY A 63 -8.54 0.10 10.61
CA GLY A 63 -8.69 -0.48 11.96
C GLY A 63 -8.33 0.40 13.14
N GLY A 64 -8.24 1.73 13.00
CA GLY A 64 -7.93 2.59 14.15
C GLY A 64 -8.84 3.81 14.31
N GLY A 65 -8.68 4.49 15.45
CA GLY A 65 -9.38 5.75 15.74
C GLY A 65 -10.82 5.56 16.23
N SER A 66 -11.48 6.66 16.58
CA SER A 66 -12.82 6.67 17.16
C SER A 66 -13.95 6.35 16.17
N ASN A 67 -13.66 6.35 14.87
CA ASN A 67 -14.63 6.11 13.79
C ASN A 67 -14.21 4.96 12.85
N ASP A 68 -13.21 4.18 13.24
CA ASP A 68 -12.57 3.14 12.42
C ASP A 68 -12.02 3.57 11.06
N LEU A 69 -12.02 4.87 10.73
CA LEU A 69 -11.51 5.36 9.43
C LEU A 69 -10.00 5.61 9.44
N ARG A 70 -9.34 5.55 10.60
CA ARG A 70 -7.89 5.72 10.67
C ARG A 70 -7.22 4.50 10.04
N GLY A 71 -6.51 4.72 8.94
CA GLY A 71 -5.69 3.70 8.31
C GLY A 71 -4.55 3.25 9.22
N ARG A 72 -4.22 1.95 9.13
CA ARG A 72 -3.07 1.31 9.74
C ARG A 72 -2.20 0.74 8.62
N LEU A 73 -0.93 1.13 8.59
CA LEU A 73 0.03 0.58 7.66
C LEU A 73 0.70 -0.64 8.29
N GLU A 74 0.28 -1.83 7.90
CA GLU A 74 0.93 -3.07 8.27
C GLU A 74 2.22 -3.25 7.43
N ILE A 75 3.30 -3.60 8.12
CA ILE A 75 4.54 -4.09 7.52
C ILE A 75 4.81 -5.52 8.02
N SER A 76 5.10 -6.44 7.10
CA SER A 76 5.36 -7.84 7.43
C SER A 76 6.40 -8.48 6.51
N THR A 77 7.23 -9.36 7.06
CA THR A 77 8.17 -10.18 6.29
C THR A 77 7.46 -11.40 5.70
N LYS A 78 7.84 -11.77 4.48
CA LYS A 78 7.31 -12.94 3.74
C LYS A 78 8.44 -13.76 3.15
N ASP A 79 8.24 -15.06 3.13
CA ASP A 79 9.11 -16.10 2.56
C ASP A 79 8.83 -16.36 1.07
N TYR A 80 8.37 -15.32 0.36
CA TYR A 80 8.07 -15.33 -1.07
C TYR A 80 8.17 -13.90 -1.63
N ALA A 81 8.49 -13.75 -2.91
CA ALA A 81 8.58 -12.45 -3.59
C ALA A 81 7.24 -11.67 -3.60
N PHE A 82 6.15 -12.36 -3.93
CA PHE A 82 4.77 -11.83 -3.93
C PHE A 82 3.76 -12.98 -3.85
N THR A 83 2.47 -12.66 -3.66
CA THR A 83 1.44 -13.69 -3.45
C THR A 83 0.82 -14.23 -4.74
N HIS A 84 0.60 -15.54 -4.80
CA HIS A 84 -0.26 -16.19 -5.81
C HIS A 84 -1.77 -15.98 -5.56
N ASN A 85 -2.14 -15.36 -4.45
CA ASN A 85 -3.52 -14.98 -4.14
C ASN A 85 -3.91 -13.60 -4.74
N ALA A 86 -3.30 -13.26 -5.87
CA ALA A 86 -3.62 -12.07 -6.65
C ALA A 86 -4.47 -12.45 -7.87
N ILE A 87 -5.46 -11.63 -8.21
CA ILE A 87 -6.20 -11.70 -9.49
C ILE A 87 -5.57 -10.79 -10.55
N HIS A 88 -4.83 -9.77 -10.11
CA HIS A 88 -4.09 -8.86 -10.97
C HIS A 88 -2.81 -8.40 -10.26
N GLN A 89 -1.75 -8.21 -11.03
CA GLN A 89 -0.44 -7.85 -10.53
C GLN A 89 0.25 -6.90 -11.50
N LEU A 90 0.91 -5.89 -10.92
CA LEU A 90 1.92 -5.08 -11.59
C LEU A 90 3.25 -5.36 -10.91
N SER A 91 4.34 -5.33 -11.67
CA SER A 91 5.70 -5.48 -11.16
C SER A 91 6.54 -4.37 -11.77
N PHE A 92 7.21 -3.59 -10.94
CA PHE A 92 8.11 -2.52 -11.37
C PHE A 92 9.52 -2.85 -10.91
N ARG A 93 10.49 -2.73 -11.81
CA ARG A 93 11.89 -2.90 -11.42
C ARG A 93 12.32 -1.75 -10.51
N ALA A 94 12.99 -2.08 -9.41
CA ALA A 94 13.58 -1.07 -8.55
C ALA A 94 14.77 -0.39 -9.25
N THR A 95 14.87 0.92 -9.12
CA THR A 95 15.95 1.74 -9.70
C THR A 95 16.71 2.46 -8.60
N GLY A 96 18.02 2.61 -8.75
CA GLY A 96 18.86 3.28 -7.74
C GLY A 96 19.23 2.41 -6.52
N GLY A 97 18.86 1.12 -6.52
CA GLY A 97 19.20 0.17 -5.46
C GLY A 97 18.66 0.54 -4.06
N PRO A 98 17.38 0.96 -3.92
CA PRO A 98 16.84 1.34 -2.63
C PRO A 98 16.81 0.14 -1.69
N ILE A 99 17.11 0.37 -0.42
CA ILE A 99 16.83 -0.61 0.64
C ILE A 99 15.42 -0.39 1.20
N VAL A 100 14.85 -1.40 1.87
CA VAL A 100 13.51 -1.30 2.47
C VAL A 100 13.39 -0.07 3.39
N LYS A 101 14.45 0.27 4.12
CA LYS A 101 14.48 1.45 4.99
C LYS A 101 14.25 2.76 4.21
N ASP A 102 14.78 2.91 3.01
CA ASP A 102 14.62 4.14 2.21
C ASP A 102 13.15 4.35 1.85
N ILE A 103 12.45 3.28 1.49
CA ILE A 103 11.02 3.29 1.17
C ILE A 103 10.19 3.58 2.43
N VAL A 104 10.53 2.97 3.57
CA VAL A 104 9.86 3.22 4.86
C VAL A 104 10.05 4.66 5.33
N ASP A 105 11.25 5.21 5.19
CA ASP A 105 11.57 6.59 5.56
C ASP A 105 10.89 7.58 4.62
N MET A 106 10.81 7.28 3.32
CA MET A 106 10.01 8.05 2.36
C MET A 106 8.54 8.07 2.76
N ILE A 107 7.93 6.91 3.06
CA ILE A 107 6.54 6.80 3.52
C ILE A 107 6.34 7.72 4.72
N LYS A 108 7.25 7.66 5.70
CA LYS A 108 7.21 8.49 6.91
C LYS A 108 7.31 9.98 6.59
N ALA A 109 8.27 10.37 5.75
CA ALA A 109 8.55 11.76 5.38
C ALA A 109 7.40 12.41 4.60
N LYS A 110 6.73 11.64 3.72
CA LYS A 110 5.54 12.10 2.98
C LYS A 110 4.24 11.93 3.77
N GLY A 111 4.28 11.30 4.95
CA GLY A 111 3.11 11.08 5.80
C GLY A 111 2.14 10.03 5.25
N LEU A 112 2.57 9.12 4.36
CA LEU A 112 1.70 8.13 3.74
C LEU A 112 1.11 7.13 4.75
N GLN A 113 1.78 6.89 5.88
CA GLN A 113 1.24 6.09 6.99
C GLN A 113 0.06 6.78 7.69
N LYS A 114 -0.19 8.08 7.43
CA LYS A 114 -1.25 8.86 8.09
C LYS A 114 -2.56 8.92 7.29
N TYR A 115 -2.79 7.94 6.42
CA TYR A 115 -3.96 7.87 5.55
C TYR A 115 -5.27 7.65 6.33
N ASN A 116 -6.35 8.33 5.93
CA ASN A 116 -7.72 8.04 6.36
C ASN A 116 -8.46 7.28 5.25
N PHE A 117 -9.28 6.31 5.64
CA PHE A 117 -10.17 5.60 4.73
C PHE A 117 -11.50 6.33 4.58
N THR A 118 -12.10 6.16 3.39
CA THR A 118 -13.45 6.63 3.13
C THR A 118 -14.45 5.82 3.95
N PRO A 119 -15.65 6.35 4.24
CA PRO A 119 -16.73 5.58 4.88
C PRO A 119 -17.06 4.25 4.17
N ASP A 120 -16.80 4.15 2.85
CA ASP A 120 -17.04 2.94 2.04
C ASP A 120 -15.85 1.96 2.00
N TRP A 121 -14.78 2.24 2.76
CA TRP A 121 -13.64 1.35 2.99
C TRP A 121 -12.81 1.01 1.74
N GLU A 122 -12.88 1.84 0.69
CA GLU A 122 -12.23 1.60 -0.61
C GLU A 122 -10.83 2.23 -0.76
N GLY A 123 -10.28 2.82 0.30
CA GLY A 123 -9.11 3.71 0.25
C GLY A 123 -7.76 3.07 -0.05
N CYS A 124 -7.61 1.75 0.11
CA CYS A 124 -6.33 1.07 -0.13
C CYS A 124 -5.77 1.28 -1.55
N ARG A 125 -6.65 1.37 -2.55
CA ARG A 125 -6.31 1.60 -3.96
C ARG A 125 -5.68 2.96 -4.20
N PHE A 126 -6.26 4.00 -3.63
CA PHE A 126 -5.74 5.36 -3.74
C PHE A 126 -4.41 5.48 -2.99
N TRP A 127 -4.30 4.88 -1.81
CA TRP A 127 -3.04 4.83 -1.07
C TRP A 127 -1.91 4.19 -1.89
N VAL A 128 -2.18 3.05 -2.54
CA VAL A 128 -1.22 2.38 -3.43
C VAL A 128 -0.81 3.28 -4.60
N TYR A 129 -1.77 3.99 -5.22
CA TYR A 129 -1.46 4.93 -6.30
C TYR A 129 -0.51 6.04 -5.82
N MET A 130 -0.80 6.62 -4.65
CA MET A 130 0.05 7.66 -4.06
C MET A 130 1.44 7.13 -3.71
N LEU A 131 1.55 5.91 -3.19
CA LEU A 131 2.84 5.25 -2.96
C LEU A 131 3.66 5.16 -4.25
N ILE A 132 3.06 4.68 -5.35
CA ILE A 132 3.74 4.57 -6.66
C ILE A 132 4.17 5.94 -7.19
N CYS A 133 3.33 6.97 -7.06
CA CYS A 133 3.70 8.34 -7.42
C CYS A 133 4.95 8.83 -6.66
N HIS A 134 5.04 8.56 -5.36
CA HIS A 134 6.20 8.94 -4.55
C HIS A 134 7.44 8.10 -4.84
N LEU A 135 7.31 6.78 -4.98
CA LEU A 135 8.41 5.90 -5.39
C LEU A 135 9.03 6.37 -6.71
N LYS A 136 8.21 6.71 -7.70
CA LYS A 136 8.69 7.26 -8.98
C LYS A 136 9.39 8.60 -8.79
N ARG A 137 8.87 9.49 -7.93
CA ARG A 137 9.44 10.82 -7.69
C ARG A 137 10.80 10.76 -7.00
N GLU A 138 11.00 9.80 -6.10
CA GLU A 138 12.30 9.56 -5.45
C GLU A 138 13.26 8.73 -6.32
N GLY A 139 12.83 8.30 -7.52
CA GLY A 139 13.66 7.52 -8.44
C GLY A 139 13.86 6.06 -8.03
N PHE A 140 12.96 5.51 -7.20
CA PHE A 140 13.03 4.12 -6.71
C PHE A 140 12.40 3.10 -7.68
N ILE A 141 11.63 3.55 -8.67
CA ILE A 141 11.05 2.70 -9.72
C ILE A 141 11.16 3.38 -11.08
N GLU A 142 11.07 2.55 -12.12
CA GLU A 142 11.21 2.96 -13.51
C GLU A 142 10.16 3.98 -13.99
N SER A 143 10.54 4.73 -15.04
CA SER A 143 9.63 5.63 -15.77
C SER A 143 8.44 4.86 -16.34
N GLY A 144 7.26 5.49 -16.39
CA GLY A 144 6.02 4.87 -16.85
C GLY A 144 5.26 4.08 -15.78
N SER A 145 5.86 3.79 -14.61
CA SER A 145 5.20 3.09 -13.50
C SER A 145 3.90 3.77 -13.06
N VAL A 146 3.89 5.10 -12.97
CA VAL A 146 2.69 5.88 -12.58
C VAL A 146 1.57 5.73 -13.60
N GLY A 147 1.87 5.78 -14.90
CA GLY A 147 0.88 5.60 -15.96
C GLY A 147 0.29 4.19 -15.94
N THR A 148 1.15 3.18 -15.76
CA THR A 148 0.73 1.78 -15.64
C THR A 148 -0.17 1.55 -14.42
N ALA A 149 0.21 2.07 -13.26
CA ALA A 149 -0.61 2.00 -12.06
C ALA A 149 -1.96 2.74 -12.23
N GLY A 150 -1.93 3.92 -12.86
CA GLY A 150 -3.13 4.71 -13.16
C GLY A 150 -4.13 4.00 -14.09
N LEU A 151 -3.66 3.10 -14.96
CA LEU A 151 -4.52 2.28 -15.82
C LEU A 151 -5.08 1.03 -15.11
N ALA A 152 -4.49 0.61 -13.99
CA ALA A 152 -4.87 -0.62 -13.30
C ALA A 152 -5.70 -0.37 -12.03
N ILE A 153 -5.36 0.64 -11.24
CA ILE A 153 -5.93 0.92 -9.92
C ILE A 153 -7.43 1.29 -9.95
N PRO A 154 -7.95 2.02 -10.97
CA PRO A 154 -9.37 2.36 -11.05
C PRO A 154 -10.30 1.19 -11.34
N TYR A 155 -9.85 -0.06 -11.28
CA TYR A 155 -10.63 -1.23 -11.64
C TYR A 155 -10.82 -2.19 -10.47
N TYR A 156 -11.99 -2.83 -10.46
CA TYR A 156 -12.24 -4.07 -9.75
C TYR A 156 -12.03 -5.24 -10.73
N TYR A 157 -11.27 -6.24 -10.30
CA TYR A 157 -10.96 -7.45 -11.05
C TYR A 157 -11.80 -8.61 -10.52
N ILE A 158 -12.74 -9.08 -11.35
CA ILE A 158 -13.75 -10.09 -11.01
C ILE A 158 -13.12 -11.48 -11.02
N TYR A 159 -13.24 -12.21 -9.92
CA TYR A 159 -12.84 -13.61 -9.85
C TYR A 159 -13.92 -14.53 -10.45
N PRO A 160 -13.57 -15.63 -11.15
CA PRO A 160 -12.22 -16.05 -11.54
C PRO A 160 -11.74 -15.42 -12.85
N SER A 161 -12.61 -14.76 -13.61
CA SER A 161 -12.34 -14.31 -14.99
C SER A 161 -11.18 -13.33 -15.16
N GLY A 162 -10.83 -12.57 -14.11
CA GLY A 162 -9.93 -11.42 -14.21
C GLY A 162 -10.53 -10.22 -14.97
N ARG A 163 -11.80 -10.29 -15.41
CA ARG A 163 -12.48 -9.19 -16.11
C ARG A 163 -12.50 -7.96 -15.22
N ARG A 164 -12.17 -6.81 -15.80
CA ARG A 164 -12.13 -5.53 -15.09
C ARG A 164 -13.43 -4.75 -15.24
N VAL A 165 -13.91 -4.17 -14.14
CA VAL A 165 -15.02 -3.22 -14.11
C VAL A 165 -14.53 -1.92 -13.52
N LEU A 166 -14.83 -0.80 -14.19
CA LEU A 166 -14.42 0.51 -13.70
C LEU A 166 -15.04 0.78 -12.33
N ARG A 167 -14.18 1.02 -11.36
CA ARG A 167 -14.49 1.38 -9.98
C ARG A 167 -13.49 2.45 -9.57
N LYS A 168 -13.78 3.71 -9.91
CA LYS A 168 -12.89 4.84 -9.61
C LYS A 168 -12.39 4.73 -8.16
N ALA A 169 -11.07 4.80 -7.99
CA ALA A 169 -10.51 4.87 -6.65
C ALA A 169 -11.02 6.16 -6.00
N LYS A 170 -11.60 6.04 -4.80
CA LYS A 170 -12.03 7.21 -4.05
C LYS A 170 -10.80 7.87 -3.45
N GLU A 171 -10.61 9.13 -3.77
CA GLU A 171 -9.53 9.95 -3.20
C GLU A 171 -9.85 10.23 -1.73
N ASP A 172 -8.82 10.26 -0.88
CA ASP A 172 -9.00 10.58 0.53
C ASP A 172 -7.81 11.38 1.09
N THR A 173 -8.00 11.84 2.31
CA THR A 173 -7.15 12.74 3.05
C THR A 173 -6.03 12.00 3.78
N PHE A 174 -4.88 12.65 3.83
CA PHE A 174 -3.80 12.31 4.76
C PHE A 174 -3.90 13.25 5.96
N ARG A 175 -3.84 12.70 7.18
CA ARG A 175 -3.83 13.53 8.39
C ARG A 175 -2.58 14.40 8.39
N SER A 176 -2.76 15.70 8.62
CA SER A 176 -1.65 16.64 8.81
C SER A 176 -0.71 16.13 9.91
N PRO A 177 0.59 16.47 9.86
CA PRO A 177 1.44 16.36 11.03
C PRO A 177 0.75 17.07 12.20
N ALA A 178 0.56 16.37 13.33
CA ALA A 178 0.21 17.07 14.55
C ALA A 178 1.33 18.07 14.81
N THR A 179 1.05 19.36 14.68
CA THR A 179 1.85 20.38 15.34
C THR A 179 1.85 19.98 16.80
N SER A 180 3.01 19.60 17.35
CA SER A 180 3.10 19.41 18.79
C SER A 180 2.69 20.73 19.41
N LEU A 181 1.51 20.79 20.01
CA LEU A 181 1.16 21.84 20.93
C LEU A 181 2.14 21.68 22.10
N LEU A 182 3.27 22.37 22.00
CA LEU A 182 4.00 22.83 23.16
C LEU A 182 3.05 23.80 23.85
N THR A 183 2.24 23.28 24.77
CA THR A 183 1.71 24.08 25.86
C THR A 183 2.91 24.45 26.71
N ASN A 184 3.55 25.58 26.39
CA ASN A 184 4.28 26.33 27.40
C ASN A 184 3.21 26.93 28.30
N SER A 185 2.93 26.26 29.41
CA SER A 185 2.33 26.91 30.58
C SER A 185 3.48 27.50 31.39
N GLU A 186 3.45 28.83 31.49
CA GLU A 186 4.14 29.62 32.51
C GLU A 186 3.79 29.17 33.93
#